data_AF-A0A9W7YFM6-F1
#
_entry.id   AF-A0A9W7YFM6-F1
#
_cell.length_a   1.000
_cell.length_b   1.000
_cell.length_c   1.000
_cell.angle_alpha   90.00
_cell.angle_beta   90.00
_cell.angle_gamma   90.00
#
_symmetry.space_group_name_H-M   'P 1'
#
loop_
_entity.id
_entity.type
_entity.pdbx_description
1 polymer ?
#
loop_
_entity_poly.entity_id
_entity_poly.type
_entity_poly.pdbx_seq_one_letter_code
_entity_poly.pdbx_strand_id
1 'polypeptide(L)'
;MGFRATAVMRQALKLRPAAELARRSSCLQLVLARWGLETAALMGLRGDQTANDEERKARAVDAITSALYESGLDGHASASERAMLEKPYGAWEYDDYVYGDHWEAMGVLQWLLARQHAIPPYYSSFDRAQLFQNTGIMPADPSTIETFVDSFAPARVQPHIGTQQLRTAVGAAEAWLWRARAQVILDLPSDIGGVDAQPSPGDKEAPVEAVLRARRIPHSLRKMAADLPRTIPLAAKRAHELGAVDKVEGDDFGIAVEVTGGASEGPPAGPARPTTVPYRGLDAGHLDALRKIAESRFLAFAWALGKIDDWDPDRTGDLVSINPINAIWTPDGE
;
A
#
# COMPACT_ATOMS: atom_id res chain seq x y z
N MET A 1 -9.28 -9.28 42.27
CA MET A 1 -8.87 -8.05 41.57
C MET A 1 -9.45 -8.12 40.17
N GLY A 2 -10.52 -7.37 39.91
CA GLY A 2 -11.24 -7.40 38.64
C GLY A 2 -10.43 -6.74 37.53
N PHE A 3 -10.28 -7.45 36.42
CA PHE A 3 -9.67 -6.97 35.18
C PHE A 3 -10.38 -5.69 34.70
N ARG A 4 -9.74 -4.53 34.89
CA ARG A 4 -10.05 -3.27 34.19
C ARG A 4 -9.52 -3.25 32.74
N ALA A 5 -9.34 -4.42 32.12
CA ALA A 5 -8.80 -4.54 30.76
C ALA A 5 -9.88 -4.47 29.66
N THR A 6 -11.15 -4.68 29.99
CA THR A 6 -12.22 -4.83 29.00
C THR A 6 -12.74 -3.51 28.40
N ALA A 7 -12.41 -2.36 28.98
CA ALA A 7 -12.82 -1.06 28.44
C ALA A 7 -11.87 -0.51 27.37
N VAL A 8 -10.64 -1.01 27.28
CA VAL A 8 -9.64 -0.53 26.30
C VAL A 8 -9.82 -1.17 24.91
N MET A 9 -10.54 -2.29 24.83
CA MET A 9 -10.58 -3.14 23.62
C MET A 9 -11.68 -2.80 22.61
N ARG A 10 -12.47 -1.75 22.83
CA ARG A 10 -13.44 -1.23 21.83
C ARG A 10 -13.20 0.23 21.53
N GLN A 11 -11.97 0.61 21.17
CA GLN A 11 -11.82 1.86 20.42
C GLN A 11 -12.54 1.67 19.08
N ALA A 12 -13.71 2.31 18.97
CA ALA A 12 -14.36 2.46 17.68
C ALA A 12 -13.35 3.07 16.72
N LEU A 13 -13.17 2.44 15.56
CA LEU A 13 -12.35 2.97 14.47
C LEU A 13 -12.96 4.31 14.06
N LYS A 14 -12.37 5.41 14.56
CA LYS A 14 -12.85 6.76 14.32
C LYS A 14 -12.08 7.34 13.15
N LEU A 15 -12.78 7.52 12.03
CA LEU A 15 -12.22 8.18 10.87
C LEU A 15 -12.04 9.69 11.12
N ARG A 16 -11.00 10.26 10.50
CA ARG A 16 -10.88 11.70 10.28
C ARG A 16 -12.11 12.21 9.50
N PRO A 17 -12.49 13.48 9.65
CA PRO A 17 -13.58 14.08 8.90
C PRO A 17 -13.45 13.86 7.38
N ALA A 18 -14.58 13.63 6.69
CA ALA A 18 -14.58 13.38 5.25
C ALA A 18 -13.90 14.50 4.45
N ALA A 19 -14.11 15.76 4.82
CA ALA A 19 -13.42 16.89 4.20
C ALA A 19 -11.89 16.81 4.33
N GLU A 20 -11.37 16.27 5.43
CA GLU A 20 -9.93 16.07 5.64
C GLU A 20 -9.39 14.93 4.77
N LEU A 21 -10.13 13.81 4.70
CA LEU A 21 -9.81 12.71 3.79
C LEU A 21 -9.84 13.17 2.33
N ALA A 22 -10.79 14.03 1.95
CA ALA A 22 -10.92 14.59 0.61
C ALA A 22 -9.71 15.45 0.26
N ARG A 23 -9.31 16.39 1.13
CA ARG A 23 -8.12 17.22 0.92
C ARG A 23 -6.86 16.38 0.77
N ARG A 24 -6.67 15.37 1.63
CA ARG A 24 -5.54 14.45 1.55
C ARG A 24 -5.53 13.66 0.24
N SER A 25 -6.70 13.21 -0.22
CA SER A 25 -6.84 12.55 -1.52
C SER A 25 -6.54 13.51 -2.68
N SER A 26 -6.94 14.78 -2.59
CA SER A 26 -6.66 15.80 -3.60
C SER A 26 -5.16 16.11 -3.68
N CYS A 27 -4.48 16.25 -2.54
CA CYS A 27 -3.02 16.42 -2.52
C CYS A 27 -2.30 15.26 -3.21
N LEU A 28 -2.68 14.00 -2.89
CA LEU A 28 -2.12 12.83 -3.57
C LEU A 28 -2.38 12.86 -5.08
N GLN A 29 -3.58 13.25 -5.49
CA GLN A 29 -3.92 13.31 -6.92
C GLN A 29 -3.09 14.33 -7.68
N LEU A 30 -2.77 15.50 -7.09
CA LEU A 30 -1.90 16.48 -7.75
C LEU A 30 -0.48 15.92 -7.93
N VAL A 31 0.10 15.32 -6.89
CA VAL A 31 1.43 14.71 -6.98
C VAL A 31 1.44 13.54 -7.98
N LEU A 32 0.42 12.68 -7.95
CA LEU A 32 0.32 11.53 -8.84
C LEU A 32 0.01 11.93 -10.30
N ALA A 33 -0.70 13.03 -10.52
CA ALA A 33 -0.87 13.63 -11.84
C ALA A 33 0.48 14.12 -12.40
N ARG A 34 1.24 14.83 -11.57
CA ARG A 34 2.60 15.24 -11.92
C ARG A 34 3.51 14.04 -12.17
N TRP A 35 3.44 13.01 -11.32
CA TRP A 35 4.19 11.75 -11.50
C TRP A 35 3.89 11.11 -12.85
N GLY A 36 2.63 11.10 -13.28
CA GLY A 36 2.26 10.61 -14.61
C GLY A 36 2.91 11.38 -15.75
N LEU A 37 2.98 12.71 -15.64
CA LEU A 37 3.63 13.58 -16.64
C LEU A 37 5.16 13.35 -16.68
N GLU A 38 5.81 13.32 -15.52
CA GLU A 38 7.25 13.12 -15.37
C GLU A 38 7.67 11.72 -15.82
N THR A 39 6.87 10.69 -15.50
CA THR A 39 7.14 9.31 -15.93
C THR A 39 6.96 9.15 -17.44
N ALA A 40 5.92 9.75 -18.03
CA ALA A 40 5.72 9.72 -19.48
C ALA A 40 6.85 10.45 -20.23
N ALA A 41 7.43 11.49 -19.64
CA ALA A 41 8.62 12.15 -20.15
C ALA A 41 9.87 11.25 -20.07
N LEU A 42 10.12 10.65 -18.90
CA LEU A 42 11.28 9.79 -18.64
C LEU A 42 11.28 8.53 -19.52
N MET A 43 10.15 7.84 -19.63
CA MET A 43 10.02 6.61 -20.42
C MET A 43 10.12 6.84 -21.92
N GLY A 44 10.24 8.10 -22.35
CA GLY A 44 10.34 8.44 -23.75
C GLY A 44 9.21 7.81 -24.54
N LEU A 45 7.97 7.87 -24.03
CA LEU A 45 6.75 7.63 -24.82
C LEU A 45 6.72 8.70 -25.92
N ARG A 46 7.57 8.45 -26.91
CA ARG A 46 8.03 9.28 -28.01
C ARG A 46 7.29 8.81 -29.25
N GLY A 47 6.04 9.25 -29.37
CA GLY A 47 5.64 9.75 -30.69
C GLY A 47 6.44 11.03 -30.94
N ASP A 48 6.75 11.34 -32.21
CA ASP A 48 7.54 12.50 -32.66
C ASP A 48 7.49 13.70 -31.70
N GLN A 49 8.46 13.79 -30.78
CA GLN A 49 8.49 14.85 -29.77
C GLN A 49 8.87 16.15 -30.46
N THR A 50 7.94 17.10 -30.50
CA THR A 50 8.20 18.45 -30.97
C THR A 50 8.63 19.33 -29.79
N ALA A 51 9.39 20.40 -30.04
CA ALA A 51 9.74 21.37 -28.99
C ALA A 51 8.50 21.98 -28.29
N ASN A 52 7.35 21.97 -28.98
CA ASN A 52 6.07 22.43 -28.43
C ASN A 52 5.51 21.50 -27.35
N ASP A 53 5.88 20.21 -27.37
CA ASP A 53 5.43 19.23 -26.37
C ASP A 53 6.12 19.42 -25.02
N GLU A 54 7.39 19.81 -25.00
CA GLU A 54 8.13 20.11 -23.77
C GLU A 54 7.60 21.37 -23.10
N GLU A 55 7.39 22.45 -23.86
CA GLU A 55 6.81 23.69 -23.33
C GLU A 55 5.37 23.47 -22.82
N ARG A 56 4.59 22.61 -23.47
CA ARG A 56 3.26 22.24 -23.00
C ARG A 56 3.31 21.47 -21.69
N LYS A 57 4.25 20.53 -21.53
CA LYS A 57 4.42 19.76 -20.29
C LYS A 57 4.93 20.63 -19.14
N ALA A 58 5.89 21.51 -19.39
CA ALA A 58 6.36 22.48 -18.40
C ALA A 58 5.20 23.36 -17.88
N ARG A 59 4.40 23.93 -18.80
CA ARG A 59 3.20 24.70 -18.42
C ARG A 59 2.17 23.88 -17.63
N ALA A 60 2.02 22.59 -17.95
CA ALA A 60 1.12 21.72 -17.21
C ALA A 60 1.63 21.46 -15.78
N VAL A 61 2.94 21.28 -15.60
CA VAL A 61 3.57 21.16 -14.27
C VAL A 61 3.36 22.45 -13.47
N ASP A 62 3.65 23.61 -14.06
CA ASP A 62 3.45 24.91 -13.41
C ASP A 62 1.97 25.11 -13.01
N ALA A 63 1.03 24.74 -13.88
CA ALA A 63 -0.40 24.84 -13.59
C ALA A 63 -0.85 23.92 -12.46
N ILE A 64 -0.30 22.70 -12.35
CA ILE A 64 -0.57 21.80 -11.23
C ILE A 64 -0.07 22.41 -9.92
N THR A 65 1.13 22.98 -9.94
CA THR A 65 1.72 23.62 -8.77
C THR A 65 0.93 24.86 -8.35
N SER A 66 0.52 25.71 -9.30
CA SER A 66 -0.35 26.86 -9.01
C SER A 66 -1.72 26.42 -8.46
N ALA A 67 -2.31 25.36 -9.02
CA ALA A 67 -3.61 24.86 -8.54
C ALA A 67 -3.56 24.39 -7.08
N LEU A 68 -2.43 23.86 -6.60
CA LEU A 68 -2.23 23.54 -5.18
C LEU A 68 -2.42 24.79 -4.29
N TYR A 69 -1.79 25.90 -4.67
CA TYR A 69 -1.82 27.16 -3.91
C TYR A 69 -3.17 27.87 -4.03
N GLU A 70 -3.70 27.97 -5.24
CA GLU A 70 -4.96 28.67 -5.51
C GLU A 70 -6.16 27.98 -4.84
N SER A 71 -6.14 26.65 -4.74
CA SER A 71 -7.18 25.88 -4.03
C SER A 71 -6.99 25.80 -2.50
N GLY A 72 -5.89 26.36 -1.95
CA GLY A 72 -5.58 26.30 -0.51
C GLY A 72 -5.23 24.90 0.02
N LEU A 73 -4.77 24.00 -0.85
CA LEU A 73 -4.32 22.65 -0.48
C LEU A 73 -2.89 22.60 0.06
N ASP A 74 -2.12 23.68 -0.09
CA ASP A 74 -0.73 23.79 0.35
C ASP A 74 -0.56 23.49 1.85
N GLY A 75 -1.51 23.90 2.69
CA GLY A 75 -1.53 23.58 4.12
C GLY A 75 -1.84 22.12 4.46
N HIS A 76 -2.25 21.31 3.47
CA HIS A 76 -2.61 19.90 3.63
C HIS A 76 -1.64 18.93 2.94
N ALA A 77 -0.80 19.44 2.04
CA ALA A 77 0.29 18.70 1.43
C ALA A 77 1.45 18.51 2.43
N SER A 78 2.10 17.35 2.39
CA SER A 78 3.29 17.12 3.20
C SER A 78 4.44 18.02 2.72
N ALA A 79 5.51 18.12 3.53
CA ALA A 79 6.71 18.84 3.11
C ALA A 79 7.36 18.21 1.87
N SER A 80 7.41 16.87 1.79
CA SER A 80 7.95 16.14 0.64
C SER A 80 7.12 16.36 -0.62
N GLU A 81 5.79 16.36 -0.51
CA GLU A 81 4.89 16.61 -1.64
C GLU A 81 5.02 18.01 -2.20
N ARG A 82 5.07 19.02 -1.34
CA ARG A 82 5.30 20.40 -1.77
C ARG A 82 6.65 20.54 -2.46
N ALA A 83 7.71 20.00 -1.85
CA ALA A 83 9.03 20.01 -2.45
C ALA A 83 9.04 19.36 -3.85
N MET A 84 8.38 18.20 -4.02
CA MET A 84 8.26 17.54 -5.33
C MET A 84 7.44 18.36 -6.35
N LEU A 85 6.34 18.97 -5.92
CA LEU A 85 5.49 19.82 -6.77
C LEU A 85 6.18 21.15 -7.13
N GLU A 86 7.15 21.63 -6.35
CA GLU A 86 7.88 22.86 -6.64
C GLU A 86 9.12 22.65 -7.52
N LYS A 87 9.60 21.41 -7.66
CA LYS A 87 10.74 21.10 -8.54
C LYS A 87 10.42 21.56 -9.98
N PRO A 88 11.40 22.05 -10.76
CA PRO A 88 11.22 22.25 -12.19
C PRO A 88 10.81 20.96 -12.92
N TYR A 89 10.11 21.07 -14.04
CA TYR A 89 9.79 19.90 -14.88
C TYR A 89 11.07 19.16 -15.30
N GLY A 90 11.07 17.82 -15.19
CA GLY A 90 12.22 16.98 -15.52
C GLY A 90 13.34 16.99 -14.47
N ALA A 91 13.16 17.70 -13.35
CA ALA A 91 14.13 17.73 -12.25
C ALA A 91 13.85 16.69 -11.15
N TRP A 92 12.92 15.76 -11.40
CA TRP A 92 12.64 14.66 -10.47
C TRP A 92 13.80 13.66 -10.44
N GLU A 93 14.16 13.25 -9.23
CA GLU A 93 15.16 12.25 -8.92
C GLU A 93 14.51 10.88 -8.73
N TYR A 94 15.31 9.82 -8.67
CA TYR A 94 14.81 8.45 -8.55
C TYR A 94 13.85 8.27 -7.37
N ASP A 95 14.17 8.86 -6.22
CA ASP A 95 13.37 8.77 -5.01
C ASP A 95 11.99 9.46 -5.16
N ASP A 96 11.86 10.47 -6.02
CA ASP A 96 10.57 11.11 -6.30
C ASP A 96 9.63 10.18 -7.07
N TYR A 97 10.17 9.30 -7.93
CA TYR A 97 9.36 8.36 -8.72
C TYR A 97 8.77 7.23 -7.89
N VAL A 98 9.33 6.95 -6.70
CA VAL A 98 8.77 6.00 -5.73
C VAL A 98 7.38 6.45 -5.27
N TYR A 99 7.06 7.75 -5.36
CA TYR A 99 5.74 8.28 -5.00
C TYR A 99 4.59 7.68 -5.82
N GLY A 100 4.89 7.08 -6.98
CA GLY A 100 3.93 6.29 -7.75
C GLY A 100 3.28 5.16 -6.94
N ASP A 101 3.93 4.65 -5.90
CA ASP A 101 3.38 3.59 -5.05
C ASP A 101 2.16 4.06 -4.22
N HIS A 102 1.91 5.38 -4.15
CA HIS A 102 0.76 5.95 -3.45
C HIS A 102 -0.56 5.91 -4.23
N TRP A 103 -0.59 5.33 -5.44
CA TRP A 103 -1.85 5.00 -6.14
C TRP A 103 -2.81 4.20 -5.25
N GLU A 104 -2.24 3.24 -4.52
CA GLU A 104 -3.00 2.36 -3.63
C GLU A 104 -3.54 3.11 -2.41
N ALA A 105 -2.77 4.06 -1.91
CA ALA A 105 -3.17 4.91 -0.79
C ALA A 105 -4.32 5.86 -1.18
N MET A 106 -4.23 6.46 -2.37
CA MET A 106 -5.32 7.26 -2.97
C MET A 106 -6.59 6.42 -3.16
N GLY A 107 -6.46 5.18 -3.63
CA GLY A 107 -7.61 4.26 -3.76
C GLY A 107 -8.32 3.97 -2.45
N VAL A 108 -7.58 3.77 -1.36
CA VAL A 108 -8.16 3.59 -0.01
C VAL A 108 -8.86 4.86 0.47
N LEU A 109 -8.26 6.04 0.29
CA LEU A 109 -8.90 7.32 0.67
C LEU A 109 -10.20 7.55 -0.11
N GLN A 110 -10.22 7.25 -1.42
CA GLN A 110 -11.43 7.35 -2.23
C GLN A 110 -12.49 6.32 -1.83
N TRP A 111 -12.08 5.10 -1.46
CA TRP A 111 -12.98 4.11 -0.92
C TRP A 111 -13.62 4.62 0.37
N LEU A 112 -12.82 5.14 1.32
CA LEU A 112 -13.28 5.78 2.56
C LEU A 112 -14.28 6.94 2.32
N LEU A 113 -14.12 7.64 1.20
CA LEU A 113 -15.02 8.71 0.75
C LEU A 113 -16.24 8.20 -0.05
N ALA A 114 -16.43 6.88 -0.16
CA ALA A 114 -17.46 6.22 -0.95
C ALA A 114 -17.46 6.61 -2.44
N ARG A 115 -16.30 7.05 -2.97
CA ARG A 115 -16.09 7.30 -4.41
C ARG A 115 -15.67 6.03 -5.15
N GLN A 116 -15.00 5.12 -4.45
CA GLN A 116 -14.65 3.79 -4.93
C GLN A 116 -15.52 2.76 -4.20
N HIS A 117 -16.14 1.84 -4.96
CA HIS A 117 -17.09 0.87 -4.39
C HIS A 117 -16.43 -0.26 -3.59
N ALA A 118 -15.24 -0.69 -4.02
CA ALA A 118 -14.52 -1.80 -3.41
C ALA A 118 -13.00 -1.57 -3.45
N ILE A 119 -12.31 -2.10 -2.45
CA ILE A 119 -10.87 -2.26 -2.45
C ILE A 119 -10.57 -3.57 -3.21
N PRO A 120 -9.76 -3.56 -4.27
CA PRO A 120 -9.40 -4.78 -4.97
C PRO A 120 -8.57 -5.69 -4.05
N PRO A 121 -8.45 -6.99 -4.35
CA PRO A 121 -7.60 -7.89 -3.58
C PRO A 121 -6.15 -7.36 -3.50
N TYR A 122 -5.38 -7.72 -2.47
CA TYR A 122 -4.01 -7.21 -2.29
C TYR A 122 -3.02 -7.66 -3.36
N TYR A 123 -3.41 -8.62 -4.19
CA TYR A 123 -2.70 -9.06 -5.39
C TYR A 123 -3.18 -8.39 -6.69
N SER A 124 -3.96 -7.32 -6.58
CA SER A 124 -4.41 -6.51 -7.69
C SER A 124 -4.38 -5.04 -7.31
N SER A 125 -3.86 -4.19 -8.20
CA SER A 125 -3.82 -2.75 -7.99
C SER A 125 -5.17 -2.09 -8.27
N PHE A 126 -5.40 -0.90 -7.72
CA PHE A 126 -6.51 -0.07 -8.17
C PHE A 126 -6.34 0.34 -9.64
N ASP A 127 -7.46 0.43 -10.37
CA ASP A 127 -7.47 1.02 -11.71
C ASP A 127 -7.19 2.53 -11.60
N ARG A 128 -5.98 2.92 -12.05
CA ARG A 128 -5.50 4.30 -11.97
C ARG A 128 -6.40 5.27 -12.73
N ALA A 129 -6.92 4.87 -13.90
CA ALA A 129 -7.79 5.72 -14.70
C ALA A 129 -9.14 5.94 -13.99
N GLN A 130 -9.70 4.88 -13.39
CA GLN A 130 -10.90 4.98 -12.57
C GLN A 130 -10.67 5.89 -11.35
N LEU A 131 -9.53 5.76 -10.66
CA LEU A 131 -9.20 6.61 -9.52
C LEU A 131 -9.16 8.11 -9.90
N PHE A 132 -8.62 8.47 -11.06
CA PHE A 132 -8.67 9.86 -11.53
C PHE A 132 -10.10 10.33 -11.83
N GLN A 133 -10.89 9.49 -12.49
CA GLN A 133 -12.26 9.84 -12.89
C GLN A 133 -13.18 10.00 -11.67
N ASN A 134 -13.00 9.18 -10.64
CA ASN A 134 -13.82 9.17 -9.44
C ASN A 134 -13.77 10.47 -8.62
N THR A 135 -12.70 11.25 -8.72
CA THR A 135 -12.60 12.55 -8.04
C THR A 135 -13.14 13.70 -8.88
N GLY A 136 -13.12 13.57 -10.20
CA GLY A 136 -13.45 14.66 -11.13
C GLY A 136 -12.48 15.85 -11.06
N ILE A 137 -11.35 15.73 -10.36
CA ILE A 137 -10.35 16.78 -10.26
C ILE A 137 -9.56 16.85 -11.57
N MET A 138 -9.55 18.03 -12.17
CA MET A 138 -8.63 18.40 -13.24
C MET A 138 -7.39 19.04 -12.58
N PRO A 139 -6.21 18.40 -12.59
CA PRO A 139 -5.07 18.82 -11.76
C PRO A 139 -4.58 20.25 -11.99
N ALA A 140 -4.84 20.82 -13.17
CA ALA A 140 -4.46 22.19 -13.53
C ALA A 140 -5.58 23.23 -13.30
N ASP A 141 -6.73 22.83 -12.74
CA ASP A 141 -7.88 23.71 -12.49
C ASP A 141 -8.27 23.68 -10.99
N PRO A 142 -7.92 24.72 -10.22
CA PRO A 142 -8.20 24.78 -8.79
C PRO A 142 -9.70 24.71 -8.46
N SER A 143 -10.58 25.17 -9.35
CA SER A 143 -12.02 25.16 -9.08
C SER A 143 -12.60 23.74 -8.97
N THR A 144 -12.01 22.79 -9.70
CA THR A 144 -12.41 21.37 -9.64
C THR A 144 -11.98 20.71 -8.32
N ILE A 145 -10.86 21.15 -7.75
CA ILE A 145 -10.36 20.70 -6.45
C ILE A 145 -11.30 21.17 -5.35
N GLU A 146 -11.63 22.47 -5.34
CA GLU A 146 -12.57 23.06 -4.37
C GLU A 146 -13.93 22.36 -4.44
N THR A 147 -14.46 22.19 -5.66
CA THR A 147 -15.73 21.47 -5.89
C THR A 147 -15.71 20.06 -5.31
N PHE A 148 -14.61 19.32 -5.48
CA PHE A 148 -14.46 17.98 -4.90
C PHE A 148 -14.46 18.03 -3.38
N VAL A 149 -13.64 18.88 -2.76
CA VAL A 149 -13.53 19.01 -1.30
C VAL A 149 -14.86 19.46 -0.69
N ASP A 150 -15.53 20.45 -1.29
CA ASP A 150 -16.81 20.99 -0.83
C ASP A 150 -17.96 19.98 -0.93
N SER A 151 -17.84 18.99 -1.83
CA SER A 151 -18.80 17.88 -1.89
C SER A 151 -18.84 17.04 -0.61
N PHE A 152 -17.80 17.13 0.23
CA PHE A 152 -17.66 16.46 1.52
C PHE A 152 -17.78 17.41 2.72
N ALA A 153 -18.19 18.66 2.50
CA ALA A 153 -18.48 19.59 3.58
C ALA A 153 -19.64 19.08 4.46
N PRO A 154 -19.63 19.37 5.78
CA PRO A 154 -20.48 18.72 6.79
C PRO A 154 -22.00 18.76 6.54
N ALA A 155 -22.46 19.67 5.70
CA ALA A 155 -23.87 19.85 5.39
C ALA A 155 -24.43 18.85 4.36
N ARG A 156 -23.58 18.07 3.65
CA ARG A 156 -24.03 17.38 2.42
C ARG A 156 -23.88 15.86 2.38
N VAL A 157 -22.88 15.22 2.99
CA VAL A 157 -22.73 13.76 2.88
C VAL A 157 -21.99 13.18 4.10
N GLN A 158 -22.56 12.17 4.75
CA GLN A 158 -21.75 11.20 5.50
C GLN A 158 -21.47 10.00 4.58
N PRO A 159 -20.25 9.84 4.05
CA PRO A 159 -19.89 8.58 3.43
C PRO A 159 -19.88 7.53 4.55
N HIS A 160 -20.91 6.69 4.60
CA HIS A 160 -21.04 5.69 5.65
C HIS A 160 -20.48 4.36 5.16
N ILE A 161 -19.15 4.22 5.20
CA ILE A 161 -18.57 2.89 5.28
C ILE A 161 -19.04 2.30 6.60
N GLY A 162 -19.74 1.17 6.52
CA GLY A 162 -20.20 0.48 7.72
C GLY A 162 -19.01 0.11 8.62
N THR A 163 -19.15 0.25 9.94
CA THR A 163 -18.07 -0.04 10.89
C THR A 163 -17.48 -1.45 10.70
N GLN A 164 -18.32 -2.43 10.36
CA GLN A 164 -17.86 -3.80 10.10
C GLN A 164 -17.04 -3.87 8.81
N GLN A 165 -17.47 -3.18 7.75
CA GLN A 165 -16.74 -3.13 6.48
C GLN A 165 -15.37 -2.46 6.66
N LEU A 166 -15.32 -1.34 7.41
CA LEU A 166 -14.07 -0.68 7.77
C LEU A 166 -13.16 -1.60 8.58
N ARG A 167 -13.70 -2.32 9.58
CA ARG A 167 -12.93 -3.27 10.40
C ARG A 167 -12.34 -4.39 9.56
N THR A 168 -13.12 -4.99 8.67
CA THR A 168 -12.65 -6.04 7.76
C THR A 168 -11.54 -5.53 6.85
N ALA A 169 -11.71 -4.34 6.26
CA ALA A 169 -10.71 -3.74 5.37
C ALA A 169 -9.39 -3.42 6.09
N VAL A 170 -9.45 -2.87 7.30
CA VAL A 170 -8.27 -2.63 8.16
C VAL A 170 -7.61 -3.95 8.55
N GLY A 171 -8.39 -4.96 8.95
CA GLY A 171 -7.86 -6.28 9.28
C GLY A 171 -7.15 -6.96 8.11
N ALA A 172 -7.67 -6.80 6.89
CA ALA A 172 -7.01 -7.23 5.67
C ALA A 172 -5.68 -6.49 5.45
N ALA A 173 -5.66 -5.16 5.60
CA ALA A 173 -4.43 -4.36 5.48
C ALA A 173 -3.34 -4.80 6.47
N GLU A 174 -3.72 -5.01 7.72
CA GLU A 174 -2.82 -5.52 8.76
C GLU A 174 -2.29 -6.91 8.44
N ALA A 175 -3.15 -7.82 7.97
CA ALA A 175 -2.75 -9.18 7.67
C ALA A 175 -1.74 -9.25 6.51
N TRP A 176 -2.01 -8.51 5.43
CA TRP A 176 -1.13 -8.44 4.27
C TRP A 176 0.19 -7.73 4.58
N LEU A 177 0.16 -6.64 5.36
CA LEU A 177 1.37 -5.96 5.80
C LEU A 177 2.24 -6.86 6.68
N TRP A 178 1.61 -7.56 7.64
CA TRP A 178 2.31 -8.53 8.49
C TRP A 178 2.97 -9.62 7.64
N ARG A 179 2.26 -10.18 6.66
CA ARG A 179 2.80 -11.23 5.80
C ARG A 179 3.95 -10.72 4.93
N ALA A 180 3.87 -9.51 4.40
CA ALA A 180 4.95 -8.89 3.63
C ALA A 180 6.19 -8.65 4.50
N ARG A 181 6.02 -8.13 5.72
CA ARG A 181 7.12 -7.95 6.69
C ARG A 181 7.75 -9.27 7.13
N ALA A 182 6.93 -10.32 7.32
CA ALA A 182 7.44 -11.66 7.60
C ALA A 182 8.32 -12.18 6.46
N GLN A 183 8.00 -11.86 5.20
CA GLN A 183 8.83 -12.22 4.05
C GLN A 183 10.21 -11.56 4.12
N VAL A 184 10.27 -10.25 4.38
CA VAL A 184 11.54 -9.52 4.56
C VAL A 184 12.41 -10.18 5.63
N ILE A 185 11.83 -10.63 6.74
CA ILE A 185 12.57 -11.31 7.80
C ILE A 185 13.10 -12.67 7.36
N LEU A 186 12.33 -13.41 6.55
CA LEU A 186 12.76 -14.69 5.98
C LEU A 186 13.86 -14.53 4.92
N ASP A 187 13.90 -13.40 4.22
CA ASP A 187 14.85 -13.12 3.15
C ASP A 187 16.18 -12.49 3.65
N LEU A 188 16.19 -11.89 4.85
CA LEU A 188 17.40 -11.36 5.52
C LEU A 188 18.63 -12.29 5.47
N PRO A 189 18.51 -13.61 5.72
CA PRO A 189 19.66 -14.52 5.66
C PRO A 189 20.27 -14.62 4.27
N SER A 190 19.45 -14.61 3.20
CA SER A 190 19.92 -14.65 1.81
C SER A 190 20.53 -13.33 1.37
N ASP A 191 19.93 -12.19 1.74
CA ASP A 191 20.38 -10.85 1.34
C ASP A 191 21.74 -10.49 1.98
N ILE A 192 21.95 -10.93 3.22
CA ILE A 192 23.21 -10.71 3.95
C ILE A 192 24.26 -11.79 3.62
N GLY A 193 23.79 -12.95 3.13
CA GLY A 193 24.61 -14.13 2.89
C GLY A 193 25.57 -14.00 1.71
N GLY A 194 25.14 -13.38 0.60
CA GLY A 194 25.78 -13.62 -0.69
C GLY A 194 25.68 -15.12 -1.07
N VAL A 195 25.82 -15.44 -2.34
CA VAL A 195 25.48 -16.75 -2.93
C VAL A 195 26.35 -17.94 -2.42
N ASP A 196 27.31 -17.75 -1.50
CA ASP A 196 28.37 -18.73 -1.21
C ASP A 196 28.47 -19.25 0.24
N ALA A 197 27.46 -19.07 1.10
CA ALA A 197 27.51 -19.65 2.45
C ALA A 197 26.98 -21.10 2.47
N GLN A 198 27.78 -22.07 2.01
CA GLN A 198 27.45 -23.48 2.23
C GLN A 198 27.55 -23.83 3.73
N PRO A 199 26.54 -24.52 4.29
CA PRO A 199 26.58 -24.96 5.68
C PRO A 199 27.68 -26.01 5.88
N SER A 200 28.48 -25.85 6.94
CA SER A 200 29.48 -26.84 7.33
C SER A 200 28.80 -28.14 7.78
N PRO A 201 29.26 -29.33 7.34
CA PRO A 201 28.63 -30.60 7.67
C PRO A 201 28.90 -30.94 9.13
N GLY A 202 27.92 -30.69 10.01
CA GLY A 202 28.04 -31.02 11.45
C GLY A 202 27.11 -30.22 12.36
N ASP A 203 26.60 -29.08 11.91
CA ASP A 203 25.73 -28.24 12.72
C ASP A 203 24.28 -28.74 12.70
N LYS A 204 23.75 -29.09 13.88
CA LYS A 204 22.32 -29.42 14.11
C LYS A 204 21.42 -28.17 14.13
N GLU A 205 22.00 -27.01 13.87
CA GLU A 205 21.31 -25.74 13.88
C GLU A 205 20.65 -25.50 12.52
N ALA A 206 19.46 -24.89 12.50
CA ALA A 206 18.82 -24.57 11.23
C ALA A 206 19.78 -23.69 10.40
N PRO A 207 19.94 -23.93 9.08
CA PRO A 207 20.90 -23.20 8.23
C PRO A 207 20.77 -21.67 8.36
N VAL A 208 19.56 -21.19 8.58
CA VAL A 208 19.21 -19.79 8.81
C VAL A 208 19.80 -19.22 10.11
N GLU A 209 19.75 -19.96 11.22
CA GLU A 209 20.24 -19.48 12.52
C GLU A 209 21.77 -19.34 12.54
N ALA A 210 22.48 -20.26 11.87
CA ALA A 210 23.94 -20.23 11.73
C ALA A 210 24.40 -19.00 10.91
N VAL A 211 23.74 -18.72 9.78
CA VAL A 211 24.03 -17.54 8.93
C VAL A 211 23.77 -16.24 9.67
N LEU A 212 22.63 -16.11 10.35
CA LEU A 212 22.29 -14.91 11.10
C LEU A 212 23.21 -14.68 12.32
N ARG A 213 23.65 -15.76 12.99
CA ARG A 213 24.60 -15.68 14.11
C ARG A 213 25.98 -15.22 13.63
N ALA A 214 26.48 -15.77 12.52
CA ALA A 214 27.77 -15.40 11.94
C ALA A 214 27.85 -13.90 11.61
N ARG A 215 26.71 -13.27 11.33
CA ARG A 215 26.60 -11.85 10.94
C ARG A 215 26.15 -10.92 12.07
N ARG A 216 26.18 -11.38 13.33
CA ARG A 216 25.85 -10.58 14.54
C ARG A 216 24.43 -10.00 14.55
N ILE A 217 23.47 -10.65 13.88
CA ILE A 217 22.06 -10.23 13.93
C ILE A 217 21.53 -10.37 15.37
N PRO A 218 20.78 -9.38 15.89
CA PRO A 218 20.19 -9.42 17.22
C PRO A 218 19.45 -10.73 17.49
N HIS A 219 19.59 -11.25 18.72
CA HIS A 219 18.98 -12.53 19.10
C HIS A 219 17.45 -12.55 18.95
N SER A 220 16.79 -11.41 19.20
CA SER A 220 15.34 -11.26 19.04
C SER A 220 14.87 -11.49 17.59
N LEU A 221 15.57 -10.93 16.61
CA LEU A 221 15.25 -11.10 15.19
C LEU A 221 15.53 -12.53 14.72
N ARG A 222 16.61 -13.15 15.22
CA ARG A 222 16.91 -14.57 14.94
C ARG A 222 15.81 -15.49 15.43
N LYS A 223 15.36 -15.30 16.67
CA LYS A 223 14.25 -16.07 17.24
C LYS A 223 12.98 -15.89 16.43
N MET A 224 12.66 -14.65 16.05
CA MET A 224 11.49 -14.36 15.22
C MET A 224 11.55 -15.09 13.88
N ALA A 225 12.68 -15.01 13.16
CA ALA A 225 12.88 -15.71 11.89
C ALA A 225 12.72 -17.23 12.02
N ALA A 226 13.23 -17.83 13.10
CA ALA A 226 13.11 -19.26 13.36
C ALA A 226 11.66 -19.70 13.66
N ASP A 227 10.86 -18.83 14.28
CA ASP A 227 9.46 -19.10 14.63
C ASP A 227 8.50 -18.92 13.42
N LEU A 228 8.83 -18.03 12.47
CA LEU A 228 7.98 -17.68 11.32
C LEU A 228 7.45 -18.87 10.50
N PRO A 229 8.23 -19.92 10.17
CA PRO A 229 7.71 -21.09 9.44
C PRO A 229 6.55 -21.80 10.14
N ARG A 230 6.46 -21.71 11.47
CA ARG A 230 5.34 -22.24 12.25
C ARG A 230 4.21 -21.22 12.41
N THR A 231 4.56 -19.94 12.49
CA THR A 231 3.63 -18.83 12.69
C THR A 231 2.82 -18.51 11.44
N ILE A 232 3.41 -18.56 10.23
CA ILE A 232 2.74 -18.24 8.97
C ILE A 232 1.51 -19.14 8.70
N PRO A 233 1.58 -20.49 8.84
CA PRO A 233 0.40 -21.34 8.70
C PRO A 233 -0.75 -20.98 9.64
N LEU A 234 -0.43 -20.69 10.91
CA LEU A 234 -1.42 -20.30 11.91
C LEU A 234 -2.03 -18.94 11.56
N ALA A 235 -1.19 -18.00 11.13
CA ALA A 235 -1.59 -16.66 10.73
C ALA A 235 -2.50 -16.69 9.49
N ALA A 236 -2.15 -17.48 8.46
CA ALA A 236 -2.92 -17.62 7.24
C ALA A 236 -4.31 -18.22 7.52
N LYS A 237 -4.35 -19.31 8.30
CA LYS A 237 -5.62 -19.92 8.71
C LYS A 237 -6.50 -18.93 9.47
N ARG A 238 -5.92 -18.22 10.43
CA ARG A 238 -6.66 -17.26 11.26
C ARG A 238 -7.15 -16.05 10.48
N ALA A 239 -6.31 -15.50 9.60
CA ALA A 239 -6.68 -14.38 8.73
C ALA A 239 -7.83 -14.77 7.79
N HIS A 240 -7.87 -16.02 7.33
CA HIS A 240 -8.98 -16.54 6.54
C HIS A 240 -10.27 -16.71 7.34
N GLU A 241 -10.21 -17.27 8.55
CA GLU A 241 -11.36 -17.39 9.46
C GLU A 241 -12.00 -16.03 9.78
N LEU A 242 -11.19 -14.98 9.90
CA LEU A 242 -11.63 -13.62 10.15
C LEU A 242 -12.09 -12.86 8.89
N GLY A 243 -11.97 -13.47 7.71
CA GLY A 243 -12.30 -12.84 6.43
C GLY A 243 -11.34 -11.71 6.03
N ALA A 244 -10.13 -11.65 6.61
CA ALA A 244 -9.08 -10.72 6.22
C ALA A 244 -8.33 -11.18 4.96
N VAL A 245 -8.37 -12.49 4.67
CA VAL A 245 -7.75 -13.12 3.50
C VAL A 245 -8.75 -14.06 2.83
N ASP A 246 -8.93 -13.92 1.53
CA ASP A 246 -9.96 -14.67 0.79
C ASP A 246 -9.66 -16.17 0.67
N LYS A 247 -8.38 -16.55 0.54
CA LYS A 247 -7.95 -17.93 0.31
C LYS A 247 -6.64 -18.26 1.02
N VAL A 248 -6.48 -19.53 1.38
CA VAL A 248 -5.23 -20.12 1.92
C VAL A 248 -4.76 -21.19 0.94
N GLU A 249 -3.48 -21.19 0.60
CA GLU A 249 -2.86 -22.16 -0.31
C GLU A 249 -1.61 -22.76 0.34
N GLY A 250 -1.55 -24.09 0.48
CA GLY A 250 -0.35 -24.80 0.99
C GLY A 250 0.23 -24.29 2.31
N ASP A 251 -0.60 -23.82 3.23
CA ASP A 251 -0.26 -23.19 4.53
C ASP A 251 0.23 -21.74 4.48
N ASP A 252 -0.07 -21.01 3.40
CA ASP A 252 0.25 -19.59 3.25
C ASP A 252 -0.95 -18.79 2.70
N PHE A 253 -0.80 -17.47 2.62
CA PHE A 253 -1.77 -16.55 2.02
C PHE A 253 -1.92 -16.91 0.54
N GLY A 254 -3.15 -17.20 0.13
CA GLY A 254 -3.48 -17.60 -1.24
C GLY A 254 -3.63 -16.39 -2.16
N ILE A 255 -2.98 -16.46 -3.32
CA ILE A 255 -2.96 -15.41 -4.34
C ILE A 255 -3.58 -15.94 -5.61
N ALA A 256 -4.63 -15.29 -6.09
CA ALA A 256 -5.21 -15.65 -7.38
C ALA A 256 -4.34 -15.10 -8.51
N VAL A 257 -3.84 -15.99 -9.36
CA VAL A 257 -3.07 -15.63 -10.57
C VAL A 257 -3.78 -16.19 -11.80
N GLU A 258 -3.81 -15.40 -12.86
CA GLU A 258 -4.27 -15.86 -14.16
C GLU A 258 -3.11 -16.54 -14.86
N VAL A 259 -3.19 -17.86 -15.07
CA VAL A 259 -2.21 -18.56 -15.88
C VAL A 259 -2.60 -18.36 -17.33
N THR A 260 -1.92 -17.44 -18.01
CA THR A 260 -1.87 -17.44 -19.47
C THR A 260 -1.21 -18.75 -19.86
N GLY A 261 -1.96 -19.64 -20.52
CA GLY A 261 -1.49 -20.97 -20.90
C GLY A 261 -0.08 -20.89 -21.47
N GLY A 262 0.83 -21.70 -20.92
CA GLY A 262 2.26 -21.62 -21.20
C GLY A 262 2.56 -21.59 -22.69
N ALA A 263 3.72 -21.03 -23.05
CA ALA A 263 4.28 -20.83 -24.38
C ALA A 263 4.39 -22.12 -25.24
N SER A 264 3.27 -22.77 -25.48
CA SER A 264 3.06 -23.71 -26.56
C SER A 264 2.59 -22.86 -27.73
N GLU A 265 3.31 -22.93 -28.85
CA GLU A 265 3.11 -22.16 -30.09
C GLU A 265 1.75 -22.45 -30.76
N GLY A 266 0.65 -22.12 -30.09
CA GLY A 266 -0.71 -22.29 -30.59
C GLY A 266 -1.63 -21.20 -30.04
N PRO A 267 -2.71 -20.86 -30.77
CA PRO A 267 -3.70 -19.90 -30.28
C PRO A 267 -4.29 -20.41 -28.96
N PRO A 268 -4.46 -19.53 -27.95
CA PRO A 268 -4.90 -19.93 -26.62
C PRO A 268 -6.27 -20.59 -26.68
N ALA A 269 -6.31 -21.90 -26.43
CA ALA A 269 -7.52 -22.70 -26.41
C ALA A 269 -8.22 -22.58 -25.05
N GLY A 270 -8.89 -21.43 -24.83
CA GLY A 270 -9.86 -21.25 -23.74
C GLY A 270 -9.62 -20.03 -22.84
N PRO A 271 -10.65 -19.61 -22.08
CA PRO A 271 -10.52 -18.51 -21.12
C PRO A 271 -9.51 -18.90 -20.03
N ALA A 272 -8.63 -17.95 -19.67
CA ALA A 272 -7.68 -18.11 -18.59
C ALA A 272 -8.41 -18.58 -17.32
N ARG A 273 -7.94 -19.68 -16.74
CA ARG A 273 -8.49 -20.16 -15.47
C ARG A 273 -7.68 -19.54 -14.34
N PRO A 274 -8.33 -18.85 -13.38
CA PRO A 274 -7.63 -18.36 -12.21
C PRO A 274 -7.16 -19.58 -11.39
N THR A 275 -5.85 -19.67 -11.17
CA THR A 275 -5.27 -20.61 -10.20
C THR A 275 -4.92 -19.86 -8.93
N THR A 276 -4.76 -20.57 -7.82
CA THR A 276 -4.26 -19.98 -6.57
C THR A 276 -2.83 -20.46 -6.33
N VAL A 277 -1.94 -19.54 -5.95
CA VAL A 277 -0.56 -19.85 -5.57
C VAL A 277 -0.30 -19.34 -4.16
N PRO A 278 0.58 -19.99 -3.38
CA PRO A 278 0.94 -19.50 -2.05
C PRO A 278 1.83 -18.25 -2.19
N TYR A 279 1.71 -17.29 -1.25
CA TYR A 279 2.52 -16.08 -1.22
C TYR A 279 4.02 -16.34 -1.36
N ARG A 280 4.57 -17.31 -0.61
CA ARG A 280 5.98 -17.73 -0.71
C ARG A 280 6.42 -18.27 -2.07
N GLY A 281 5.47 -18.57 -2.96
CA GLY A 281 5.74 -19.13 -4.29
C GLY A 281 5.96 -18.07 -5.38
N LEU A 282 5.85 -16.78 -5.03
CA LEU A 282 6.07 -15.67 -5.95
C LEU A 282 7.55 -15.33 -6.11
N ASP A 283 7.92 -14.76 -7.25
CA ASP A 283 9.25 -14.15 -7.43
C ASP A 283 9.37 -12.79 -6.72
N ALA A 284 10.61 -12.33 -6.56
CA ALA A 284 10.95 -11.11 -5.84
C ALA A 284 10.23 -9.85 -6.37
N GLY A 285 9.98 -9.76 -7.69
CA GLY A 285 9.28 -8.61 -8.27
C GLY A 285 7.81 -8.56 -7.84
N HIS A 286 7.13 -9.71 -7.88
CA HIS A 286 5.75 -9.80 -7.38
C HIS A 286 5.68 -9.62 -5.86
N LEU A 287 6.63 -10.16 -5.10
CA LEU A 287 6.69 -9.96 -3.64
C LEU A 287 6.86 -8.48 -3.29
N ASP A 288 7.74 -7.76 -4.00
CA ASP A 288 7.94 -6.31 -3.81
C ASP A 288 6.67 -5.52 -4.15
N ALA A 289 6.00 -5.85 -5.26
CA ALA A 289 4.75 -5.20 -5.63
C ALA A 289 3.65 -5.40 -4.57
N LEU A 290 3.49 -6.61 -4.04
CA LEU A 290 2.53 -6.89 -2.96
C LEU A 290 2.86 -6.15 -1.68
N ARG A 291 4.15 -6.06 -1.33
CA ARG A 291 4.61 -5.30 -0.17
C ARG A 291 4.23 -3.84 -0.30
N LYS A 292 4.52 -3.21 -1.45
CA LYS A 292 4.14 -1.82 -1.74
C LYS A 292 2.64 -1.59 -1.66
N ILE A 293 1.83 -2.50 -2.21
CA ILE A 293 0.37 -2.45 -2.08
C ILE A 293 -0.04 -2.50 -0.61
N ALA A 294 0.51 -3.45 0.16
CA ALA A 294 0.19 -3.61 1.57
C ALA A 294 0.57 -2.38 2.41
N GLU A 295 1.78 -1.86 2.22
CA GLU A 295 2.31 -0.67 2.91
C GLU A 295 1.50 0.57 2.58
N SER A 296 1.24 0.86 1.30
CA SER A 296 0.48 2.04 0.87
C SER A 296 -0.98 2.02 1.35
N ARG A 297 -1.65 0.86 1.30
CA ARG A 297 -3.03 0.75 1.80
C ARG A 297 -3.08 0.88 3.32
N PHE A 298 -2.13 0.27 4.02
CA PHE A 298 -2.02 0.39 5.48
C PHE A 298 -1.73 1.83 5.91
N LEU A 299 -0.82 2.55 5.23
CA LEU A 299 -0.54 3.96 5.45
C LEU A 299 -1.83 4.80 5.40
N ALA A 300 -2.63 4.61 4.35
CA ALA A 300 -3.88 5.34 4.18
C ALA A 300 -4.87 5.07 5.33
N PHE A 301 -5.03 3.82 5.76
CA PHE A 301 -5.88 3.48 6.91
C PHE A 301 -5.33 4.04 8.22
N ALA A 302 -4.04 3.90 8.47
CA ALA A 302 -3.38 4.39 9.68
C ALA A 302 -3.55 5.91 9.81
N TRP A 303 -3.31 6.64 8.73
CA TRP A 303 -3.52 8.08 8.68
C TRP A 303 -4.99 8.43 8.86
N ALA A 304 -5.90 7.81 8.10
CA ALA A 304 -7.34 8.09 8.16
C ALA A 304 -7.95 7.83 9.55
N LEU A 305 -7.36 6.93 10.34
CA LEU A 305 -7.79 6.60 11.70
C LEU A 305 -7.03 7.38 12.79
N GLY A 306 -6.18 8.33 12.40
CA GLY A 306 -5.39 9.15 13.34
C GLY A 306 -4.36 8.35 14.13
N LYS A 307 -3.87 7.23 13.59
CA LYS A 307 -2.76 6.47 14.19
C LYS A 307 -1.40 7.09 13.88
N ILE A 308 -1.33 7.82 12.78
CA ILE A 308 -0.25 8.76 12.44
C ILE A 308 -0.85 10.12 12.16
N ASP A 309 -0.13 11.15 12.61
CA ASP A 309 -0.53 12.54 12.44
C ASP A 309 -0.14 13.06 11.05
N ASP A 310 1.06 12.67 10.60
CA ASP A 310 1.65 13.12 9.35
C ASP A 310 1.57 12.04 8.27
N TRP A 311 1.43 12.47 7.01
CA TRP A 311 1.53 11.61 5.85
C TRP A 311 3.01 11.36 5.52
N ASP A 312 3.60 10.41 6.23
CA ASP A 312 5.01 10.04 6.10
C ASP A 312 5.12 8.52 5.92
N PRO A 313 5.52 8.04 4.72
CA PRO A 313 5.71 6.62 4.45
C PRO A 313 6.72 5.96 5.40
N ASP A 314 7.77 6.67 5.82
CA ASP A 314 8.83 6.10 6.67
C ASP A 314 8.29 5.79 8.08
N ARG A 315 7.32 6.57 8.56
CA ARG A 315 6.67 6.36 9.87
C ARG A 315 5.76 5.15 9.90
N THR A 316 5.44 4.53 8.77
CA THR A 316 4.69 3.27 8.76
C THR A 316 5.50 2.13 9.39
N GLY A 317 6.84 2.20 9.33
CA GLY A 317 7.75 1.25 9.99
C GLY A 317 7.60 1.24 11.51
N ASP A 318 7.29 2.41 12.10
CA ASP A 318 7.11 2.58 13.55
C ASP A 318 5.75 2.07 14.04
N LEU A 319 4.79 1.91 13.12
CA LEU A 319 3.48 1.38 13.46
C LEU A 319 3.50 -0.15 13.52
N VAL A 320 3.28 -0.66 14.72
CA VAL A 320 3.11 -2.09 14.99
C VAL A 320 1.75 -2.58 14.46
N SER A 321 0.68 -1.81 14.68
CA SER A 321 -0.67 -2.12 14.22
C SER A 321 -1.61 -0.91 14.34
N ILE A 322 -2.71 -0.93 13.60
CA ILE A 322 -3.83 0.03 13.72
C ILE A 322 -4.76 -0.42 14.85
N ASN A 323 -5.04 -1.72 14.90
CA ASN A 323 -5.75 -2.38 15.99
C ASN A 323 -4.73 -2.79 17.07
N PRO A 324 -4.93 -2.39 18.34
CA PRO A 324 -3.98 -2.68 19.42
C PRO A 324 -3.79 -4.19 19.65
N ILE A 325 -4.72 -5.02 19.18
CA ILE A 325 -4.54 -6.45 18.98
C ILE A 325 -4.53 -6.64 17.46
N ASN A 326 -3.37 -6.98 16.90
CA ASN A 326 -3.22 -7.22 15.47
C ASN A 326 -4.28 -8.24 15.04
N ALA A 327 -5.02 -7.96 13.96
CA ALA A 327 -6.19 -8.74 13.55
C ALA A 327 -5.95 -10.25 13.54
N ILE A 328 -4.74 -10.70 13.18
CA ILE A 328 -4.39 -12.12 13.10
C ILE A 328 -4.21 -12.78 14.49
N TRP A 329 -4.00 -12.01 15.55
CA TRP A 329 -3.68 -12.50 16.89
C TRP A 329 -4.79 -12.27 17.91
N THR A 330 -5.94 -11.71 17.50
CA THR A 330 -7.09 -11.50 18.36
C THR A 330 -7.80 -12.83 18.68
N PRO A 331 -8.00 -13.19 19.97
CA PRO A 331 -8.73 -14.40 20.36
C PRO A 331 -10.18 -14.40 19.85
N ASP A 332 -10.76 -15.59 19.65
CA ASP A 332 -12.20 -15.71 19.36
C ASP A 332 -13.04 -15.35 20.60
N GLY A 333 -13.90 -14.34 20.47
CA GLY A 333 -15.01 -14.11 21.42
C GLY A 333 -15.02 -12.79 22.22
N GLU A 334 -14.40 -11.71 21.75
CA GLU A 334 -14.47 -10.36 22.38
C GLU A 334 -15.17 -9.29 21.53
#